data_AF-A0A139D6C8-F1
#
_entry.id   AF-A0A139D6C8-F1
#
_cell.length_a   1.000
_cell.length_b   1.000
_cell.length_c   1.000
_cell.angle_alpha   90.00
_cell.angle_beta   90.00
_cell.angle_gamma   90.00
#
_symmetry.space_group_name_H-M   'P 1'
#
loop_
_entity.id
_entity.type
_entity.pdbx_description
1 polymer ?
#
loop_
_entity_poly.entity_id
_entity_poly.type
_entity_poly.pdbx_seq_one_letter_code
_entity_poly.pdbx_strand_id
1 'polypeptide(L)'
;NPANMERIMEIGAKYNLKIVEDATEALGSYYTSGKYEGQHCGTIGDIGVYSFNANKIITTGGGGMMVSNHPELLEKASFLGVQAKTDPLTISMMK
;
A
#
# COMPACT_ATOMS: atom_id res chain seq x y z
N ASN A 1 -5.58 -15.80 4.76
CA ASN A 1 -4.33 -16.42 5.26
C ASN A 1 -3.24 -15.34 5.29
N PRO A 2 -3.10 -14.59 6.39
CA PRO A 2 -2.07 -13.54 6.51
C PRO A 2 -0.65 -14.12 6.49
N ALA A 3 0.31 -13.38 5.93
CA ALA A 3 1.71 -13.79 5.91
C ALA A 3 2.34 -13.73 7.31
N ASN A 4 3.46 -14.41 7.55
CA ASN A 4 4.20 -14.24 8.80
C ASN A 4 4.97 -12.91 8.79
N MET A 5 4.28 -11.83 9.16
CA MET A 5 4.85 -10.48 9.11
C MET A 5 5.95 -10.23 10.14
N GLU A 6 5.97 -10.93 11.27
CA GLU A 6 7.09 -10.84 12.21
C GLU A 6 8.40 -11.23 11.54
N ARG A 7 8.42 -12.40 10.89
CA ARG A 7 9.60 -12.88 10.19
C ARG A 7 9.96 -12.01 8.98
N ILE A 8 8.96 -11.54 8.23
CA ILE A 8 9.17 -10.68 7.06
C ILE A 8 9.81 -9.35 7.50
N MET A 9 9.28 -8.73 8.54
CA MET A 9 9.79 -7.45 9.05
C MET A 9 11.19 -7.59 9.66
N GLU A 10 11.48 -8.71 10.34
CA GLU A 10 12.84 -9.02 10.82
C GLU A 10 13.85 -9.13 9.67
N ILE A 11 13.50 -9.85 8.60
CA ILE A 11 14.33 -9.97 7.40
C ILE A 11 14.49 -8.60 6.72
N GLY A 12 13.40 -7.85 6.59
CA GLY A 12 13.40 -6.51 6.02
C GLY A 12 14.37 -5.58 6.75
N ALA A 13 14.29 -5.55 8.08
CA ALA A 13 15.21 -4.77 8.89
C ALA A 13 16.67 -5.24 8.75
N LYS A 14 16.92 -6.55 8.77
CA LYS A 14 18.27 -7.13 8.67
C LYS A 14 18.98 -6.74 7.37
N TYR A 15 18.26 -6.68 6.27
CA TYR A 15 18.82 -6.40 4.95
C TYR A 15 18.49 -4.99 4.43
N ASN A 16 17.92 -4.13 5.27
CA ASN A 16 17.49 -2.78 4.91
C ASN A 16 16.58 -2.74 3.66
N LEU A 17 15.59 -3.66 3.62
CA LEU A 17 14.62 -3.78 2.54
C LEU A 17 13.32 -3.08 2.91
N LYS A 18 12.68 -2.47 1.90
CA LYS A 18 11.31 -1.97 2.00
C LYS A 18 10.31 -3.10 1.81
N ILE A 19 9.25 -3.10 2.61
CA ILE A 19 8.21 -4.11 2.61
C ILE A 19 6.94 -3.51 2.04
N VAL A 20 6.43 -4.13 0.97
CA VAL A 20 5.14 -3.80 0.37
C VAL A 20 4.20 -4.97 0.59
N GLU A 21 3.06 -4.71 1.22
CA GLU A 21 1.98 -5.67 1.41
C GLU A 21 0.98 -5.56 0.26
N ASP A 22 0.88 -6.61 -0.56
CA ASP A 22 -0.29 -6.80 -1.43
C ASP A 22 -1.42 -7.41 -0.59
N ALA A 23 -2.37 -6.57 -0.18
CA ALA A 23 -3.54 -6.94 0.61
C ALA A 23 -4.82 -6.95 -0.23
N THR A 24 -4.71 -7.13 -1.56
CA THR A 24 -5.84 -7.04 -2.49
C THR A 24 -6.93 -8.09 -2.26
N GLU A 25 -6.63 -9.18 -1.56
CA GLU A 25 -7.59 -10.23 -1.16
C GLU A 25 -7.73 -10.37 0.36
N ALA A 26 -7.10 -9.47 1.12
CA ALA A 26 -7.00 -9.55 2.58
C ALA A 26 -7.71 -8.40 3.28
N LEU A 27 -8.50 -7.59 2.57
CA LEU A 27 -9.26 -6.49 3.16
C LEU A 27 -10.18 -7.01 4.29
N GLY A 28 -10.01 -6.46 5.49
CA GLY A 28 -10.74 -6.89 6.69
C GLY A 28 -10.07 -8.02 7.48
N SER A 29 -9.07 -8.72 6.92
CA SER A 29 -8.26 -9.67 7.68
C SER A 29 -7.31 -8.92 8.63
N TYR A 30 -7.09 -9.49 9.82
CA TYR A 30 -6.18 -8.96 10.83
C TYR A 30 -5.46 -10.10 11.56
N TYR A 31 -4.35 -9.77 12.22
CA TYR A 31 -3.59 -10.73 13.02
C TYR A 31 -4.27 -10.90 14.37
N THR A 32 -4.49 -12.14 14.78
CA THR A 32 -5.19 -12.47 16.04
C THR A 32 -4.26 -12.80 17.21
N SER A 33 -2.94 -12.81 16.97
CA SER A 33 -1.92 -13.08 17.97
C SER A 33 -0.55 -12.60 17.50
N GLY A 34 0.42 -12.57 18.41
CA GLY A 34 1.79 -12.13 18.13
C GLY A 34 1.98 -10.62 18.26
N LYS A 35 3.15 -10.13 17.87
CA LYS A 35 3.58 -8.72 17.92
C LYS A 35 2.63 -7.78 17.18
N TYR A 36 1.97 -8.27 16.13
CA TYR A 36 1.07 -7.49 15.29
C TYR A 36 -0.42 -7.76 15.57
N GLU A 37 -0.76 -8.38 16.71
CA GLU A 37 -2.14 -8.62 17.11
C GLU A 37 -3.01 -7.35 17.01
N GLY A 38 -4.19 -7.50 16.42
CA GLY A 38 -5.14 -6.43 16.16
C GLY A 38 -4.82 -5.57 14.93
N GLN A 39 -3.63 -5.70 14.31
CA GLN A 39 -3.31 -4.96 13.09
C GLN A 39 -3.91 -5.64 11.86
N HIS A 40 -4.39 -4.81 10.93
CA HIS A 40 -4.98 -5.29 9.68
C HIS A 40 -3.91 -5.62 8.64
N CYS A 41 -4.23 -6.54 7.72
CA CYS A 41 -3.37 -6.79 6.57
C CYS A 41 -3.25 -5.53 5.71
N GLY A 42 -2.03 -5.19 5.30
CA GLY A 42 -1.73 -3.96 4.56
C GLY A 42 -1.35 -2.76 5.43
N THR A 43 -1.26 -2.88 6.75
CA THR A 43 -0.90 -1.76 7.64
C THR A 43 0.43 -1.93 8.38
N ILE A 44 1.16 -3.02 8.16
CA ILE A 44 2.35 -3.41 8.92
C ILE A 44 3.65 -3.06 8.18
N GLY A 45 3.69 -3.31 6.87
CA GLY A 45 4.82 -2.96 6.00
C GLY A 45 4.95 -1.46 5.78
N ASP A 46 5.95 -1.05 4.98
CA ASP A 46 6.10 0.36 4.61
C ASP A 46 4.92 0.85 3.77
N ILE A 47 4.36 -0.02 2.92
CA ILE A 47 3.23 0.28 2.02
C ILE A 47 2.27 -0.90 2.03
N GLY A 48 0.97 -0.64 2.07
CA GLY A 48 -0.08 -1.60 1.77
C GLY A 48 -0.86 -1.22 0.52
N VAL A 49 -1.33 -2.22 -0.22
CA VAL A 49 -2.14 -2.04 -1.44
C VAL A 49 -3.43 -2.84 -1.35
N TYR A 50 -4.54 -2.20 -1.66
CA TYR A 50 -5.86 -2.81 -1.80
C TYR A 50 -6.38 -2.67 -3.23
N SER A 51 -7.20 -3.61 -3.66
CA SER A 51 -7.92 -3.55 -4.94
C SER A 51 -9.41 -3.43 -4.67
N PHE A 52 -10.06 -2.58 -5.46
CA PHE A 52 -11.50 -2.37 -5.44
C PHE A 52 -12.14 -2.72 -6.79
N ASN A 53 -11.52 -3.64 -7.53
CA ASN A 53 -12.11 -4.20 -8.76
C ASN A 53 -13.41 -4.97 -8.48
N ALA A 54 -14.21 -5.19 -9.53
CA ALA A 54 -15.54 -5.80 -9.44
C ALA A 54 -15.57 -7.18 -8.76
N ASN A 55 -14.45 -7.91 -8.74
CA ASN A 55 -14.34 -9.23 -8.12
C ASN A 55 -13.76 -9.20 -6.69
N LYS A 56 -13.61 -8.02 -6.05
CA LYS A 56 -13.06 -7.87 -4.70
C LYS A 56 -14.17 -7.69 -3.65
N ILE A 57 -13.82 -7.91 -2.38
CA ILE A 57 -14.75 -7.90 -1.21
C ILE A 57 -15.54 -6.59 -1.14
N ILE A 58 -14.84 -5.46 -1.29
CA ILE A 58 -15.42 -4.12 -1.47
C ILE A 58 -15.00 -3.64 -2.85
N THR A 59 -15.93 -3.05 -3.60
CA THR A 59 -15.68 -2.59 -4.97
C THR A 59 -16.10 -1.15 -5.20
N THR A 60 -15.38 -0.48 -6.10
CA THR A 60 -15.74 0.81 -6.69
C THR A 60 -16.03 0.67 -8.19
N GLY A 61 -16.36 -0.55 -8.64
CA GLY A 61 -16.37 -0.97 -10.05
C GLY A 61 -14.96 -1.27 -10.57
N GLY A 62 -14.03 -0.33 -10.40
CA GLY A 62 -12.61 -0.48 -10.67
C GLY A 62 -11.79 0.49 -9.85
N GLY A 63 -10.56 0.08 -9.48
CA GLY A 63 -9.64 0.93 -8.73
C GLY A 63 -8.80 0.18 -7.68
N GLY A 64 -8.06 0.96 -6.91
CA GLY A 64 -7.24 0.48 -5.81
C GLY A 64 -6.87 1.60 -4.86
N MET A 65 -6.29 1.24 -3.73
CA MET A 65 -5.86 2.17 -2.70
C MET A 65 -4.49 1.77 -2.19
N MET A 66 -3.63 2.77 -2.02
CA MET A 66 -2.36 2.64 -1.34
C MET A 66 -2.51 3.25 0.06
N VAL A 67 -2.02 2.54 1.07
CA VAL A 67 -1.94 3.02 2.46
C VAL A 67 -0.50 2.93 2.92
N SER A 68 -0.11 3.81 3.84
CA SER A 68 1.22 3.83 4.43
C SER A 68 1.23 4.70 5.67
N ASN A 69 2.10 4.35 6.63
CA ASN A 69 2.43 5.21 7.77
C ASN A 69 3.53 6.24 7.44
N HIS A 70 3.98 6.28 6.18
CA HIS A 70 5.00 7.17 5.64
C HIS A 70 4.35 8.17 4.67
N PRO A 71 3.93 9.36 5.15
CA PRO A 71 3.28 10.37 4.31
C PRO A 71 4.09 10.74 3.07
N GLU A 72 5.42 10.71 3.17
CA GLU A 72 6.34 10.97 2.06
C GLU A 72 6.23 9.94 0.93
N LEU A 73 5.93 8.68 1.25
CA LEU A 73 5.70 7.64 0.25
C LEU A 73 4.37 7.84 -0.44
N LEU A 74 3.33 8.26 0.29
CA LEU A 74 2.02 8.57 -0.27
C LEU A 74 2.05 9.79 -1.17
N GLU A 75 2.75 10.85 -0.77
CA GLU A 75 2.92 12.06 -1.58
C GLU A 75 3.65 11.72 -2.89
N LYS A 76 4.76 10.99 -2.81
CA LYS A 76 5.51 10.55 -3.98
C LYS A 76 4.67 9.65 -4.89
N ALA A 77 3.95 8.68 -4.33
CA ALA A 77 3.11 7.77 -5.11
C ALA A 77 1.93 8.48 -5.76
N SER A 78 1.29 9.41 -5.04
CA SER A 78 0.23 10.26 -5.58
C SER A 78 0.75 11.08 -6.75
N PHE A 79 1.87 11.80 -6.56
CA PHE A 79 2.52 12.58 -7.60
C PHE A 79 2.83 11.72 -8.84
N LEU A 80 3.47 10.56 -8.68
CA LEU A 80 3.76 9.66 -9.80
C LEU A 80 2.50 9.11 -10.47
N GLY A 81 1.44 8.84 -9.70
CA GLY A 81 0.17 8.31 -10.18
C GLY A 81 -0.62 9.29 -11.06
N VAL A 82 -0.45 10.61 -10.85
CA VAL A 82 -0.99 11.65 -11.74
C VAL A 82 -0.02 12.08 -12.83
N GLN A 83 1.29 12.03 -12.60
CA GLN A 83 2.29 12.56 -13.54
C GLN A 83 2.46 11.68 -14.80
N ALA A 84 2.09 10.40 -14.77
CA ALA A 84 1.94 9.59 -15.99
C ALA A 84 0.83 10.10 -16.95
N LYS A 85 0.11 11.17 -16.58
CA LYS A 85 -0.91 11.84 -17.40
C LYS A 85 -0.57 13.30 -17.75
N THR A 86 0.59 13.83 -17.37
CA THR A 86 0.96 15.23 -17.65
C THR A 86 2.31 15.35 -18.37
N ASP A 87 2.24 15.74 -19.64
CA ASP A 87 3.36 16.24 -20.44
C ASP A 87 4.00 17.48 -19.76
N PRO A 88 5.34 17.55 -19.59
CA PRO A 88 6.06 18.70 -19.04
C PRO A 88 5.75 20.05 -19.72
N LEU A 89 5.26 20.05 -20.97
CA LEU A 89 4.98 21.28 -21.72
C LEU A 89 3.82 22.10 -21.16
N THR A 90 2.89 21.51 -20.40
CA THR A 90 1.67 22.20 -19.94
C THR A 90 1.90 23.09 -18.71
N ILE A 91 2.93 22.83 -17.90
CA ILE A 91 3.18 23.57 -16.64
C ILE A 91 3.85 24.93 -16.90
N SER A 92 4.44 25.16 -18.08
CA SER A 92 5.04 26.46 -18.43
C SER A 92 4.03 27.55 -18.81
N MET A 93 2.75 27.23 -19.02
CA MET A 93 1.73 28.20 -19.46
C MET A 93 0.80 28.69 -18.35
N MET A 94 1.04 28.29 -17.09
CA MET A 94 0.28 28.77 -15.92
C MET A 94 1.21 29.32 -14.83
N LYS A 95 2.11 30.20 -15.22
CA LYS A 95 2.74 31.19 -14.33
C LYS A 95 2.45 32.59 -14.84
#